data_AF-A0A1G8C9K6-F1
#
_entry.id   AF-A0A1G8C9K6-F1
#
_cell.length_a   1.000
_cell.length_b   1.000
_cell.length_c   1.000
_cell.angle_alpha   90.00
_cell.angle_beta   90.00
_cell.angle_gamma   90.00
#
_symmetry.space_group_name_H-M   'P 1'
#
loop_
_entity.id
_entity.type
_entity.pdbx_description
1 polymer ?
#
loop_
_entity_poly.entity_id
_entity_poly.type
_entity_poly.pdbx_seq_one_letter_code
_entity_poly.pdbx_strand_id
1 'polypeptide(L)'
;MKDVNYFVKLSTYAKSLLDTLPIEKEPQPLQYAVEKLYGKLKQIKEDEVEKLKILWVKKNFIQELPKKKDSIGLNTIGSLTDRFTILIIKEWCLRNKSNNVQNANNLFENQTKDIIRCLANSVPGNSAINSKITNIKTDVIAQDWEEAFFGLLAVNLVLWESQEVLYIKDISLLPAEELRAYIHWFAHGNMERNVLMELCESRYWEKINSLKNEK
;
A
#
# COMPACT_ATOMS: atom_id res chain seq x y z
N MET A 1 16.44 -9.38 -14.01
CA MET A 1 15.56 -8.23 -13.72
C MET A 1 14.19 -8.77 -13.38
N LYS A 2 13.60 -8.43 -12.23
CA LYS A 2 12.21 -8.85 -11.94
C LYS A 2 11.27 -8.06 -12.86
N ASP A 3 10.03 -8.52 -12.96
CA ASP A 3 9.10 -8.01 -13.95
C ASP A 3 8.59 -6.59 -13.64
N VAL A 4 9.18 -5.57 -14.27
CA VAL A 4 8.65 -4.19 -14.24
C VAL A 4 7.18 -4.17 -14.69
N ASN A 5 6.81 -5.02 -15.66
CA ASN A 5 5.44 -5.11 -16.18
C ASN A 5 4.46 -5.58 -15.10
N TYR A 6 4.88 -6.45 -14.18
CA TYR A 6 4.03 -6.87 -13.06
C TYR A 6 3.62 -5.67 -12.21
N PHE A 7 4.57 -4.83 -11.79
CA PHE A 7 4.28 -3.67 -10.95
C PHE A 7 3.51 -2.57 -11.71
N VAL A 8 3.70 -2.44 -13.02
CA VAL A 8 2.85 -1.59 -13.87
C VAL A 8 1.41 -2.10 -13.88
N LYS A 9 1.19 -3.40 -14.13
CA LYS A 9 -0.16 -4.01 -14.07
C LYS A 9 -0.80 -3.85 -12.70
N LEU A 10 -0.02 -4.06 -11.64
CA LEU A 10 -0.46 -3.87 -10.26
C LEU A 10 -0.90 -2.43 -9.99
N SER A 11 -0.15 -1.43 -10.49
CA SER A 11 -0.53 -0.01 -10.41
C SER A 11 -1.85 0.27 -11.13
N THR A 12 -1.98 -0.21 -12.36
CA THR A 12 -3.19 -0.02 -13.18
C THR A 12 -4.40 -0.68 -12.51
N TYR A 13 -4.22 -1.90 -12.01
CA TYR A 13 -5.26 -2.62 -11.29
C TYR A 13 -5.70 -1.88 -10.03
N ALA A 14 -4.75 -1.47 -9.19
CA ALA A 14 -5.04 -0.76 -7.94
C ALA A 14 -5.79 0.55 -8.22
N LYS A 15 -5.41 1.31 -9.25
CA LYS A 15 -6.16 2.51 -9.66
C LYS A 15 -7.59 2.20 -10.08
N SER A 16 -7.79 1.15 -10.87
CA SER A 16 -9.13 0.71 -11.27
C SER A 16 -9.96 0.23 -10.07
N LEU A 17 -9.33 -0.40 -9.07
CA LEU A 17 -9.99 -0.78 -7.82
C LEU A 17 -10.47 0.47 -7.07
N LEU A 18 -9.66 1.51 -6.96
CA LEU A 18 -10.05 2.78 -6.32
C LEU A 18 -11.29 3.39 -6.98
N ASP A 19 -11.47 3.26 -8.30
CA ASP A 19 -12.68 3.72 -9.01
C ASP A 19 -13.96 3.00 -8.58
N THR A 20 -13.86 1.82 -7.96
CA THR A 20 -15.01 1.03 -7.48
C THR A 20 -15.35 1.26 -6.02
N LEU A 21 -14.48 1.94 -5.28
CA LEU A 21 -14.64 2.17 -3.85
C LEU A 21 -15.50 3.41 -3.58
N PRO A 22 -16.19 3.47 -2.42
CA PRO A 22 -16.98 4.64 -2.03
C PRO A 22 -16.06 5.75 -1.51
N ILE A 23 -15.22 6.30 -2.38
CA ILE A 23 -14.34 7.44 -2.07
C ILE A 23 -15.06 8.71 -2.50
N GLU A 24 -15.43 9.56 -1.55
CA GLU A 24 -16.13 10.82 -1.85
C GLU A 24 -15.15 11.89 -2.34
N LYS A 25 -15.67 12.85 -3.11
CA LYS A 25 -14.86 13.99 -3.58
C LYS A 25 -14.50 14.96 -2.45
N GLU A 26 -15.40 15.12 -1.50
CA GLU A 26 -15.24 16.02 -0.36
C GLU A 26 -14.79 15.25 0.89
N PRO A 27 -13.93 15.84 1.75
CA PRO A 27 -13.45 15.19 2.96
C PRO A 27 -14.58 14.74 3.89
N GLN A 28 -14.61 13.45 4.21
CA GLN A 28 -15.63 12.84 5.07
C GLN A 28 -15.13 12.62 6.49
N PRO A 29 -16.00 12.71 7.52
CA PRO A 29 -15.63 12.42 8.92
C PRO A 29 -15.02 11.03 9.10
N LEU A 30 -14.29 10.83 10.19
CA LEU A 30 -13.60 9.56 10.49
C LEU A 30 -14.54 8.35 10.39
N GLN A 31 -15.75 8.50 10.91
CA GLN A 31 -16.77 7.44 10.91
C GLN A 31 -17.03 6.92 9.49
N TYR A 32 -17.07 7.80 8.49
CA TYR A 32 -17.24 7.39 7.10
C TYR A 32 -16.07 6.51 6.63
N ALA A 33 -14.83 6.96 6.86
CA ALA A 33 -13.64 6.24 6.43
C ALA A 33 -13.55 4.86 7.10
N VAL A 34 -13.86 4.77 8.40
CA VAL A 34 -13.74 3.52 9.17
C VAL A 34 -14.93 2.58 8.95
N GLU A 35 -16.17 3.07 8.90
CA GLU A 35 -17.34 2.20 8.80
C GLU A 35 -17.67 1.86 7.35
N LYS A 36 -17.71 2.88 6.47
CA LYS A 36 -18.16 2.70 5.09
C LYS A 36 -17.03 2.25 4.18
N LEU A 37 -15.92 2.98 4.15
CA LEU A 37 -14.81 2.67 3.25
C LEU A 37 -14.05 1.42 3.69
N TYR A 38 -13.60 1.36 4.96
CA TYR A 38 -12.90 0.17 5.46
C TYR A 38 -13.83 -1.05 5.51
N GLY A 39 -15.11 -0.87 5.84
CA GLY A 39 -16.12 -1.92 5.74
C GLY A 39 -16.24 -2.49 4.33
N LYS A 40 -16.31 -1.63 3.30
CA LYS A 40 -16.35 -2.08 1.89
C LYS A 40 -15.06 -2.82 1.49
N LEU A 41 -13.89 -2.33 1.89
CA LEU A 41 -12.61 -2.99 1.63
C LEU A 41 -12.54 -4.39 2.23
N LYS A 42 -13.07 -4.59 3.45
CA LYS A 42 -13.18 -5.92 4.07
C LYS A 42 -14.10 -6.85 3.29
N GLN A 43 -15.24 -6.33 2.80
CA GLN A 43 -16.21 -7.13 2.04
C GLN A 43 -15.66 -7.63 0.70
N ILE A 44 -14.85 -6.84 0.00
CA ILE A 44 -14.32 -7.20 -1.32
C ILE A 44 -12.96 -7.90 -1.26
N LYS A 45 -12.37 -8.05 -0.07
CA LYS A 45 -10.99 -8.52 0.11
C LYS A 45 -10.72 -9.83 -0.63
N GLU A 46 -11.55 -10.86 -0.41
CA GLU A 46 -11.32 -12.19 -0.97
C GLU A 46 -11.32 -12.17 -2.51
N ASP A 47 -12.35 -11.57 -3.11
CA ASP A 47 -12.50 -11.44 -4.56
C ASP A 47 -11.34 -10.67 -5.20
N GLU A 48 -10.93 -9.56 -4.58
CA GLU A 48 -9.88 -8.69 -5.11
C GLU A 48 -8.49 -9.32 -4.94
N VAL A 49 -8.24 -10.05 -3.85
CA VAL A 49 -7.00 -10.81 -3.67
C VAL A 49 -6.85 -11.91 -4.73
N GLU A 50 -7.92 -12.62 -5.07
CA GLU A 50 -7.86 -13.62 -6.15
C GLU A 50 -7.53 -13.01 -7.52
N LYS A 51 -8.11 -11.84 -7.83
CA LYS A 51 -7.77 -11.11 -9.07
C LYS A 51 -6.32 -10.63 -9.07
N LEU A 52 -5.81 -10.15 -7.92
CA LEU A 52 -4.40 -9.76 -7.78
C LEU A 52 -3.45 -10.95 -8.04
N LYS A 53 -3.81 -12.17 -7.61
CA LYS A 53 -2.98 -13.37 -7.83
C LYS A 53 -2.78 -13.67 -9.31
N ILE A 54 -3.80 -13.41 -10.14
CA ILE A 54 -3.76 -13.63 -11.59
C ILE A 54 -2.75 -12.69 -12.28
N LEU A 55 -2.47 -11.51 -11.71
CA LEU A 55 -1.49 -10.57 -12.28
C LEU A 55 -0.07 -11.13 -12.24
N TRP A 56 0.21 -12.07 -11.32
CA TRP A 56 1.53 -12.65 -11.13
C TRP A 56 1.86 -13.71 -12.19
N VAL A 57 2.71 -13.35 -13.16
CA VAL A 57 3.13 -14.27 -14.23
C VAL A 57 4.48 -14.92 -13.91
N LYS A 58 4.48 -16.23 -13.60
CA LYS A 58 5.68 -17.01 -13.18
C LYS A 58 6.91 -16.85 -14.11
N LYS A 59 6.72 -16.73 -15.43
CA LYS A 59 7.82 -16.71 -16.41
C LYS A 59 8.76 -15.50 -16.29
N ASN A 60 8.30 -14.39 -15.72
CA ASN A 60 9.04 -13.12 -15.78
C ASN A 60 9.95 -12.84 -14.58
N PHE A 61 9.93 -13.70 -13.55
CA PHE A 61 10.70 -13.51 -12.32
C PHE A 61 11.97 -14.39 -12.23
N ILE A 62 12.17 -15.28 -13.21
CA ILE A 62 13.25 -16.28 -13.21
C ILE A 62 14.45 -15.78 -14.03
N GLN A 63 14.96 -14.60 -13.69
CA GLN A 63 16.30 -14.20 -14.12
C GLN A 63 17.20 -14.21 -12.88
N GLU A 64 18.43 -14.73 -13.03
CA GLU A 64 19.41 -14.80 -11.96
C GLU A 64 19.50 -13.44 -11.24
N LEU A 65 19.22 -13.44 -9.93
CA LEU A 65 19.42 -12.27 -9.11
C LEU A 65 20.93 -11.94 -9.15
N PRO A 66 21.30 -10.66 -9.31
CA PRO A 66 22.71 -10.28 -9.21
C PRO A 66 23.28 -10.83 -7.90
N LYS A 67 24.43 -11.53 -8.00
CA LYS A 67 25.15 -12.05 -6.83
C LYS A 67 25.28 -10.94 -5.79
N LYS A 68 24.90 -11.25 -4.53
CA LYS A 68 25.01 -10.37 -3.35
C LYS A 68 26.27 -9.51 -3.45
N LYS A 69 26.13 -8.26 -3.88
CA LYS A 69 26.97 -7.18 -3.38
C LYS A 69 26.25 -6.68 -2.14
N ASP A 70 27.00 -6.37 -1.10
CA ASP A 70 26.55 -5.88 0.20
C ASP A 70 25.81 -4.53 0.08
N SER A 71 24.66 -4.52 -0.59
CA SER A 71 23.78 -3.37 -0.63
C SER A 71 22.99 -3.38 0.67
N ILE A 72 23.51 -2.64 1.64
CA ILE A 72 22.73 -2.13 2.77
C ILE A 72 21.71 -1.15 2.17
N GLY A 73 20.62 -1.69 1.62
CA GLY A 73 19.57 -0.90 1.00
C GLY A 73 18.50 -0.54 2.02
N LEU A 74 18.29 0.75 2.28
CA LEU A 74 17.12 1.27 3.02
C LEU A 74 15.79 1.09 2.25
N ASN A 75 15.84 0.55 1.02
CA ASN A 75 14.71 0.35 0.12
C ASN A 75 14.32 -1.14 0.05
N THR A 76 13.69 -1.64 1.10
CA THR A 76 13.10 -2.99 1.15
C THR A 76 11.83 -3.06 0.29
N ILE A 77 11.40 -4.26 -0.12
CA ILE A 77 10.10 -4.45 -0.79
C ILE A 77 8.97 -3.84 0.06
N GLY A 78 8.97 -4.09 1.38
CA GLY A 78 7.96 -3.53 2.29
C GLY A 78 7.88 -2.01 2.23
N SER A 79 9.02 -1.32 2.38
CA SER A 79 9.07 0.15 2.34
C SER A 79 8.74 0.76 0.97
N LEU A 80 9.17 0.10 -0.10
CA LEU A 80 8.85 0.52 -1.46
C LEU A 80 7.37 0.31 -1.78
N THR A 81 6.77 -0.77 -1.29
CA THR A 81 5.34 -1.08 -1.51
C THR A 81 4.44 -0.09 -0.77
N ASP A 82 4.84 0.31 0.43
CA ASP A 82 4.16 1.37 1.16
C ASP A 82 4.16 2.69 0.39
N ARG A 83 5.34 3.17 -0.05
CA ARG A 83 5.44 4.37 -0.89
C ARG A 83 4.63 4.22 -2.18
N PHE A 84 4.66 3.04 -2.79
CA PHE A 84 3.94 2.75 -4.03
C PHE A 84 2.42 2.87 -3.86
N THR A 85 1.85 2.27 -2.81
CA THR A 85 0.41 2.36 -2.54
C THR A 85 -0.03 3.79 -2.24
N ILE A 86 0.76 4.55 -1.46
CA ILE A 86 0.52 5.97 -1.19
C ILE A 86 0.54 6.79 -2.48
N LEU A 87 1.51 6.57 -3.37
CA LEU A 87 1.57 7.26 -4.65
C LEU A 87 0.38 6.93 -5.56
N ILE A 88 -0.06 5.68 -5.60
CA ILE A 88 -1.28 5.27 -6.33
C ILE A 88 -2.50 6.06 -5.83
N ILE A 89 -2.71 6.11 -4.52
CA ILE A 89 -3.82 6.84 -3.90
C ILE A 89 -3.73 8.33 -4.24
N LYS A 90 -2.54 8.93 -4.05
CA LYS A 90 -2.31 10.35 -4.33
C LYS A 90 -2.56 10.70 -5.80
N GLU A 91 -2.10 9.87 -6.73
CA GLU A 91 -2.37 10.04 -8.16
C GLU A 91 -3.87 9.98 -8.45
N TRP A 92 -4.58 9.02 -7.86
CA TRP A 92 -6.03 8.88 -8.03
C TRP A 92 -6.77 10.12 -7.49
N CYS A 93 -6.43 10.60 -6.29
CA CYS A 93 -7.04 11.78 -5.70
C CYS A 93 -6.78 13.04 -6.55
N LEU A 94 -5.57 13.22 -7.07
CA LEU A 94 -5.26 14.32 -7.98
C LEU A 94 -6.16 14.32 -9.23
N ARG A 95 -6.43 13.13 -9.81
CA ARG A 95 -7.30 13.01 -11.00
C ARG A 95 -8.77 13.22 -10.66
N ASN A 96 -9.26 12.55 -9.61
CA ASN A 96 -10.69 12.37 -9.39
C ASN A 96 -11.30 13.35 -8.39
N LYS A 97 -10.53 13.80 -7.38
CA LYS A 97 -10.97 14.80 -6.40
C LYS A 97 -10.59 16.21 -6.83
N SER A 98 -9.31 16.43 -7.18
CA SER A 98 -8.81 17.76 -7.54
C SER A 98 -8.96 18.12 -9.02
N ASN A 99 -9.41 17.18 -9.88
CA ASN A 99 -9.48 17.35 -11.33
C ASN A 99 -8.17 17.85 -11.97
N ASN A 100 -7.02 17.48 -11.39
CA ASN A 100 -5.68 17.92 -11.80
C ASN A 100 -4.91 16.78 -12.48
N VAL A 101 -5.36 16.46 -13.69
CA VAL A 101 -4.82 15.37 -14.52
C VAL A 101 -3.32 15.57 -14.81
N GLN A 102 -2.89 16.81 -15.04
CA GLN A 102 -1.49 17.11 -15.35
C GLN A 102 -0.57 16.79 -14.17
N ASN A 103 -0.93 17.18 -12.94
CA ASN A 103 -0.12 16.87 -11.77
C ASN A 103 -0.11 15.38 -11.47
N ALA A 104 -1.22 14.67 -11.70
CA ALA A 104 -1.26 13.23 -11.58
C ALA A 104 -0.33 12.53 -12.59
N ASN A 105 -0.29 13.00 -13.84
CA ASN A 105 0.65 12.51 -14.86
C ASN A 105 2.09 12.79 -14.44
N ASN A 106 2.40 14.01 -13.99
CA ASN A 106 3.74 14.38 -13.53
C ASN A 106 4.18 13.52 -12.34
N LEU A 107 3.28 13.23 -11.39
CA LEU A 107 3.56 12.38 -10.23
C LEU A 107 3.89 10.94 -10.68
N PHE A 108 3.11 10.41 -11.62
CA PHE A 108 3.37 9.08 -12.18
C PHE A 108 4.73 8.98 -12.86
N GLU A 109 5.02 9.94 -13.76
CA GLU A 109 6.25 9.96 -14.54
C GLU A 109 7.51 10.14 -13.68
N ASN A 110 7.45 11.04 -12.68
CA ASN A 110 8.61 11.45 -11.92
C ASN A 110 8.84 10.68 -10.61
N GLN A 111 7.82 9.99 -10.08
CA GLN A 111 7.94 9.30 -8.78
C GLN A 111 7.48 7.85 -8.85
N THR A 112 6.28 7.59 -9.35
CA THR A 112 5.72 6.23 -9.34
C THR A 112 6.47 5.27 -10.24
N LYS A 113 6.89 5.72 -11.44
CA LYS A 113 7.75 4.91 -12.32
C LYS A 113 9.08 4.54 -11.67
N ASP A 114 9.67 5.46 -10.90
CA ASP A 114 10.94 5.19 -10.21
C ASP A 114 10.76 4.20 -9.06
N ILE A 115 9.66 4.29 -8.31
CA ILE A 115 9.31 3.28 -7.31
C ILE A 115 9.05 1.91 -7.97
N ILE A 116 8.35 1.85 -9.10
CA ILE A 116 8.14 0.63 -9.88
C ILE A 116 9.49 0.00 -10.29
N ARG A 117 10.43 0.81 -10.79
CA ARG A 117 11.78 0.36 -11.15
C ARG A 117 12.54 -0.14 -9.92
N CYS A 118 12.43 0.54 -8.78
CA CYS A 118 13.06 0.11 -7.53
C CYS A 118 12.47 -1.23 -7.04
N LEU A 119 11.15 -1.39 -7.08
CA LEU A 119 10.46 -2.64 -6.73
C LEU A 119 10.93 -3.80 -7.60
N ALA A 120 11.02 -3.59 -8.92
CA ALA A 120 11.50 -4.59 -9.88
C ALA A 120 12.99 -4.94 -9.72
N ASN A 121 13.79 -4.06 -9.13
CA ASN A 121 15.24 -4.29 -8.92
C ASN A 121 15.60 -4.55 -7.46
N SER A 122 14.61 -4.60 -6.57
CA SER A 122 14.82 -4.88 -5.15
C SER A 122 15.50 -6.23 -4.94
N VAL A 123 16.37 -6.27 -3.95
CA VAL A 123 17.05 -7.47 -3.43
C VAL A 123 16.65 -7.68 -1.98
N PRO A 124 16.73 -8.91 -1.45
CA PRO A 124 16.39 -9.15 -0.05
C PRO A 124 17.27 -8.28 0.86
N GLY A 125 16.66 -7.47 1.70
CA GLY A 125 17.37 -6.69 2.71
C GLY A 125 17.76 -7.55 3.91
N ASN A 126 18.84 -7.19 4.60
CA ASN A 126 19.26 -7.87 5.85
C ASN A 126 18.53 -7.36 7.10
N SER A 127 17.73 -6.30 6.99
CA SER A 127 17.07 -5.65 8.13
C SER A 127 15.84 -4.91 7.62
N ALA A 128 14.66 -5.34 8.03
CA ALA A 128 13.40 -4.69 7.69
C ALA A 128 12.69 -4.15 8.92
N ILE A 129 13.36 -3.74 10.01
CA ILE A 129 12.62 -3.45 11.24
C ILE A 129 13.14 -2.20 11.96
N ASN A 130 12.35 -1.13 11.88
CA ASN A 130 12.24 -0.12 12.93
C ASN A 130 11.03 -0.49 13.80
N SER A 131 11.19 -1.45 14.71
CA SER A 131 10.11 -1.83 15.63
C SER A 131 9.99 -0.74 16.69
N LYS A 132 8.94 0.08 16.61
CA LYS A 132 8.55 0.91 17.74
C LYS A 132 7.96 0.00 18.82
N ILE A 133 8.51 0.05 20.04
CA ILE A 133 7.91 -0.62 21.19
C ILE A 133 6.56 0.07 21.49
N THR A 134 5.47 -0.69 21.48
CA THR A 134 4.11 -0.18 21.71
C THR A 134 3.24 -1.26 22.34
N ASN A 135 2.24 -0.83 23.12
CA ASN A 135 1.24 -1.73 23.71
C ASN A 135 0.06 -2.03 22.75
N ILE A 136 0.04 -1.38 21.58
CA ILE A 136 -0.99 -1.62 20.56
C ILE A 136 -0.67 -2.94 19.87
N LYS A 137 -1.50 -3.96 20.14
CA LYS A 137 -1.49 -5.22 19.39
C LYS A 137 -2.35 -5.04 18.14
N THR A 138 -1.86 -5.53 17.01
CA THR A 138 -2.63 -5.60 15.76
C THR A 138 -2.81 -7.06 15.39
N ASP A 139 -4.03 -7.45 15.05
CA ASP A 139 -4.37 -8.82 14.63
C ASP A 139 -4.25 -8.98 13.10
N VAL A 140 -3.42 -8.15 12.47
CA VAL A 140 -3.29 -8.14 11.00
C VAL A 140 -2.46 -9.34 10.56
N ILE A 141 -3.09 -10.16 9.71
CA ILE A 141 -2.48 -11.32 9.10
C ILE A 141 -2.62 -11.24 7.58
N ALA A 142 -1.62 -11.78 6.87
CA ALA A 142 -1.67 -12.02 5.44
C ALA A 142 -1.00 -13.36 5.13
N GLN A 143 -1.70 -14.21 4.39
CA GLN A 143 -1.26 -15.55 4.02
C GLN A 143 -0.27 -15.51 2.86
N ASP A 144 -0.42 -14.54 1.96
CA ASP A 144 0.42 -14.37 0.79
C ASP A 144 0.72 -12.89 0.49
N TRP A 145 1.49 -12.68 -0.59
CA TRP A 145 1.95 -11.36 -1.01
C TRP A 145 0.79 -10.48 -1.48
N GLU A 146 -0.17 -11.04 -2.22
CA GLU A 146 -1.32 -10.30 -2.73
C GLU A 146 -2.23 -9.82 -1.60
N GLU A 147 -2.45 -10.66 -0.59
CA GLU A 147 -3.20 -10.30 0.60
C GLU A 147 -2.49 -9.20 1.41
N ALA A 148 -1.16 -9.29 1.55
CA ALA A 148 -0.37 -8.25 2.22
C ALA A 148 -0.41 -6.92 1.44
N PHE A 149 -0.28 -6.97 0.11
CA PHE A 149 -0.38 -5.79 -0.76
C PHE A 149 -1.76 -5.14 -0.67
N PHE A 150 -2.83 -5.94 -0.77
CA PHE A 150 -4.21 -5.45 -0.66
C PHE A 150 -4.44 -4.80 0.72
N GLY A 151 -4.02 -5.46 1.79
CA GLY A 151 -4.11 -4.92 3.15
C GLY A 151 -3.37 -3.58 3.29
N LEU A 152 -2.15 -3.48 2.74
CA LEU A 152 -1.36 -2.25 2.79
C LEU A 152 -2.01 -1.11 2.00
N LEU A 153 -2.54 -1.40 0.80
CA LEU A 153 -3.30 -0.43 0.00
C LEU A 153 -4.55 0.03 0.76
N ALA A 154 -5.29 -0.91 1.36
CA ALA A 154 -6.52 -0.65 2.10
C ALA A 154 -6.26 0.27 3.30
N VAL A 155 -5.30 -0.08 4.17
CA VAL A 155 -5.00 0.74 5.35
C VAL A 155 -4.44 2.11 4.96
N ASN A 156 -3.58 2.20 3.94
CA ASN A 156 -3.07 3.48 3.45
C ASN A 156 -4.17 4.36 2.88
N LEU A 157 -5.17 3.78 2.20
CA LEU A 157 -6.33 4.52 1.71
C LEU A 157 -7.17 5.07 2.87
N VAL A 158 -7.50 4.24 3.87
CA VAL A 158 -8.31 4.69 5.01
C VAL A 158 -7.55 5.75 5.82
N LEU A 159 -6.24 5.59 6.01
CA LEU A 159 -5.38 6.60 6.63
C LEU A 159 -5.38 7.91 5.83
N TRP A 160 -5.26 7.83 4.50
CA TRP A 160 -5.30 9.01 3.62
C TRP A 160 -6.61 9.79 3.77
N GLU A 161 -7.75 9.12 3.61
CA GLU A 161 -9.07 9.74 3.74
C GLU A 161 -9.30 10.32 5.14
N SER A 162 -8.79 9.65 6.18
CA SER A 162 -8.85 10.14 7.56
C SER A 162 -8.01 11.40 7.75
N GLN A 163 -6.88 11.54 7.05
CA GLN A 163 -5.98 12.69 7.16
C GLN A 163 -6.52 13.92 6.45
N GLU A 164 -7.25 13.75 5.34
CA GLU A 164 -7.80 14.86 4.58
C GLU A 164 -8.68 15.76 5.45
N VAL A 165 -9.45 15.20 6.39
CA VAL A 165 -10.21 16.01 7.35
C VAL A 165 -9.32 16.86 8.25
N LEU A 166 -8.22 16.30 8.78
CA LEU A 166 -7.32 17.04 9.67
C LEU A 166 -6.53 18.14 8.96
N TYR A 167 -6.28 17.98 7.66
CA TYR A 167 -5.52 18.95 6.87
C TYR A 167 -6.39 20.00 6.19
N ILE A 168 -7.63 19.66 5.85
CA ILE A 168 -8.54 20.55 5.13
C ILE A 168 -9.51 21.26 6.08
N LYS A 169 -9.98 20.58 7.14
CA LYS A 169 -10.78 21.22 8.19
C LYS A 169 -9.85 21.76 9.27
N ASP A 170 -10.16 22.95 9.78
CA ASP A 170 -9.45 23.51 10.92
C ASP A 170 -9.69 22.62 12.14
N ILE A 171 -8.61 21.96 12.61
CA ILE A 171 -8.63 21.04 13.74
C ILE A 171 -9.14 21.70 15.03
N SER A 172 -9.00 23.02 15.16
CA SER A 172 -9.51 23.78 16.31
C SER A 172 -11.04 23.84 16.35
N LEU A 173 -11.70 23.55 15.22
CA LEU A 173 -13.16 23.54 15.09
C LEU A 173 -13.78 22.15 15.28
N LEU A 174 -12.96 21.09 15.40
CA LEU A 174 -13.47 19.73 15.59
C LEU A 174 -13.88 19.48 17.06
N PRO A 175 -14.99 18.77 17.31
CA PRO A 175 -15.35 18.33 18.65
C PRO A 175 -14.23 17.48 19.29
N ALA A 176 -14.01 17.67 20.58
CA ALA A 176 -12.94 16.96 21.31
C ALA A 176 -13.06 15.42 21.24
N GLU A 177 -14.29 14.90 21.17
CA GLU A 177 -14.54 13.46 21.01
C GLU A 177 -14.10 12.95 19.64
N GLU A 178 -14.41 13.68 18.57
CA GLU A 178 -13.99 13.35 17.22
C GLU A 178 -12.46 13.40 17.10
N LEU A 179 -11.81 14.41 17.68
CA LEU A 179 -10.35 14.52 17.71
C LEU A 179 -9.69 13.33 18.44
N ARG A 180 -10.25 12.90 19.60
CA ARG A 180 -9.74 11.72 20.31
C ARG A 180 -9.91 10.44 19.49
N ALA A 181 -11.04 10.30 18.78
CA ALA A 181 -11.26 9.17 17.89
C ALA A 181 -10.23 9.14 16.75
N TYR A 182 -9.90 10.31 16.16
CA TYR A 182 -8.82 10.42 15.18
C TYR A 182 -7.47 9.99 15.74
N ILE A 183 -7.08 10.48 16.93
CA ILE A 183 -5.79 10.12 17.55
C ILE A 183 -5.71 8.60 17.77
N HIS A 184 -6.78 8.00 18.30
CA HIS A 184 -6.83 6.56 18.54
C HIS A 184 -6.73 5.77 17.23
N TRP A 185 -7.51 6.16 16.23
CA TRP A 185 -7.48 5.54 14.91
C TRP A 185 -6.10 5.65 14.25
N PHE A 186 -5.46 6.82 14.26
CA PHE A 186 -4.14 6.99 13.65
C PHE A 186 -3.08 6.13 14.30
N ALA A 187 -3.11 5.99 15.63
CA ALA A 187 -2.19 5.10 16.32
C ALA A 187 -2.39 3.65 15.86
N HIS A 188 -3.64 3.19 15.78
CA HIS A 188 -3.98 1.84 15.33
C HIS A 188 -3.61 1.60 13.86
N GLY A 189 -4.10 2.45 12.94
CA GLY A 189 -3.87 2.31 11.50
C GLY A 189 -2.39 2.38 11.11
N ASN A 190 -1.59 3.22 11.77
CA ASN A 190 -0.14 3.23 11.54
C ASN A 190 0.55 1.94 12.02
N MET A 191 0.06 1.33 13.11
CA MET A 191 0.57 0.04 13.55
C MET A 191 0.20 -1.07 12.56
N GLU A 192 -1.05 -1.09 12.07
CA GLU A 192 -1.48 -2.04 11.02
C GLU A 192 -0.63 -1.89 9.75
N ARG A 193 -0.41 -0.65 9.29
CA ARG A 193 0.45 -0.32 8.15
C ARG A 193 1.87 -0.87 8.33
N ASN A 194 2.49 -0.67 9.50
CA ASN A 194 3.85 -1.18 9.76
C ASN A 194 3.91 -2.71 9.67
N VAL A 195 2.94 -3.41 10.27
CA VAL A 195 2.87 -4.88 10.18
C VAL A 195 2.65 -5.33 8.73
N LEU A 196 1.80 -4.65 7.97
CA LEU A 196 1.58 -4.95 6.56
C LEU A 196 2.81 -4.69 5.68
N MET A 197 3.65 -3.72 6.04
CA MET A 197 4.95 -3.52 5.38
C MET A 197 5.89 -4.72 5.61
N GLU A 198 5.94 -5.26 6.82
CA GLU A 198 6.73 -6.44 7.17
C GLU A 198 6.18 -7.71 6.49
N LEU A 199 4.86 -7.86 6.44
CA LEU A 199 4.20 -8.94 5.70
C LEU A 199 4.45 -8.83 4.19
N CYS A 200 4.40 -7.62 3.63
CA CYS A 200 4.77 -7.37 2.23
C CYS A 200 6.21 -7.85 1.94
N GLU A 201 7.17 -7.53 2.82
CA GLU A 201 8.55 -7.99 2.67
C GLU A 201 8.65 -9.51 2.69
N SER A 202 8.18 -10.14 3.77
CA SER A 202 8.32 -11.59 3.98
C SER A 202 7.58 -12.40 2.91
N ARG A 203 6.31 -12.11 2.66
CA ARG A 203 5.47 -12.87 1.71
C ARG A 203 5.93 -12.72 0.27
N TYR A 204 6.43 -11.55 -0.13
CA TYR A 204 7.00 -11.36 -1.46
C TYR A 204 8.19 -12.30 -1.69
N TRP A 205 9.12 -12.35 -0.73
CA TRP A 205 10.32 -13.17 -0.86
C TRP A 205 10.04 -14.66 -0.73
N GLU A 206 9.13 -15.06 0.15
CA GLU A 206 8.64 -16.44 0.23
C GLU A 206 8.07 -16.89 -1.12
N LYS A 207 7.20 -16.09 -1.74
CA LYS A 207 6.64 -16.37 -3.06
C LYS A 207 7.73 -16.50 -4.12
N ILE A 208 8.68 -15.57 -4.18
CA ILE A 208 9.81 -15.65 -5.13
C ILE A 208 10.68 -16.90 -4.91
N ASN A 209 10.94 -17.27 -3.66
CA ASN A 209 11.78 -18.43 -3.34
C ASN A 209 11.06 -19.75 -3.62
N SER A 210 9.76 -19.85 -3.36
CA SER A 210 8.97 -21.04 -3.72
C SER A 210 9.04 -21.37 -5.22
N LEU A 211 8.98 -20.34 -6.07
CA LEU A 211 9.09 -20.48 -7.53
C LEU A 211 10.46 -20.98 -8.01
N LYS A 212 11.52 -20.81 -7.20
CA LYS A 212 12.86 -21.34 -7.51
C LYS A 212 12.97 -22.82 -7.17
N ASN A 213 12.29 -23.26 -6.11
CA ASN A 213 12.35 -24.63 -5.61
C ASN A 213 11.44 -25.60 -6.38
N GLU A 214 10.50 -25.09 -7.20
CA GLU A 214 9.68 -25.87 -8.14
C GLU A 214 10.42 -26.24 -9.45
N LYS A 215 11.74 -26.01 -9.52
CA LYS A 215 12.62 -26.40 -10.64
C LYS A 215 13.60 -27.48 -10.21
#